data_AF-A0A7S0M090-F1
#
_entry.id   AF-A0A7S0M090-F1
#
_cell.length_a   1.000
_cell.length_b   1.000
_cell.length_c   1.000
_cell.angle_alpha   90.00
_cell.angle_beta   90.00
_cell.angle_gamma   90.00
#
_symmetry.space_group_name_H-M   'P 1'
#
loop_
_entity.id
_entity.type
_entity.pdbx_description
1 polymer ?
#
loop_
_entity_poly.entity_id
_entity_poly.type
_entity_poly.pdbx_seq_one_letter_code
_entity_poly.pdbx_strand_id
1 'polypeptide(L)'
;RSHLPSFVSSSRTFTQATPQPLGKPNPFGPAHGKRKAALYATCLVNYNLPSIGEAARQVLLQQGVEVSVAYPGCCGMPQLESGDIASVAAAAIRVSRELQQVIDSGRTVVALTPSCALMLKLEWPLLLPDNPDVKRLAAHTMD
;
A
#
# COMPACT_ATOMS: atom_id res chain seq x y z
N ARG A 1 32.45 -12.33 6.36
CA ARG A 1 31.23 -13.13 6.16
C ARG A 1 30.06 -12.16 6.12
N SER A 2 29.37 -12.05 4.99
CA SER A 2 28.19 -11.19 4.88
C SER A 2 27.10 -11.75 5.80
N HIS A 3 26.72 -11.01 6.82
CA HIS A 3 25.58 -11.36 7.68
C HIS A 3 24.32 -11.14 6.86
N LEU A 4 23.76 -12.22 6.33
CA LEU A 4 22.44 -12.17 5.70
C LEU A 4 21.40 -12.13 6.83
N PRO A 5 20.45 -11.17 6.80
CA PRO A 5 19.39 -11.13 7.79
C PRO A 5 18.57 -12.43 7.75
N SER A 6 18.12 -12.86 8.92
CA SER A 6 17.23 -14.01 9.04
C SER A 6 15.91 -13.75 8.31
N PHE A 7 15.47 -14.70 7.48
CA PHE A 7 14.12 -14.69 6.93
C PHE A 7 13.09 -14.62 8.06
N VAL A 8 11.99 -13.89 7.83
CA VAL A 8 10.87 -13.86 8.76
C VAL A 8 10.29 -15.28 8.83
N SER A 9 10.37 -15.92 10.01
CA SER A 9 9.94 -17.33 10.16
C SER A 9 8.42 -17.50 10.27
N SER A 10 7.64 -16.44 10.03
CA SER A 10 6.18 -16.49 10.04
C SER A 10 5.68 -17.07 8.71
N SER A 11 4.79 -18.07 8.78
CA SER A 11 4.07 -18.58 7.61
C SER A 11 2.94 -17.67 7.12
N ARG A 12 2.62 -16.61 7.88
CA ARG A 12 1.56 -15.64 7.55
C ARG A 12 2.16 -14.35 6.99
N THR A 13 1.50 -13.81 5.96
CA THR A 13 1.79 -12.48 5.41
C THR A 13 1.36 -11.37 6.35
N PHE A 14 1.80 -10.13 6.11
CA PHE A 14 1.31 -8.97 6.86
C PHE A 14 -0.22 -8.90 6.85
N THR A 15 -0.85 -8.97 5.67
CA THR A 15 -2.32 -8.91 5.58
C THR A 15 -3.04 -10.03 6.32
N GLN A 16 -2.45 -11.23 6.40
CA GLN A 16 -3.02 -12.37 7.14
C GLN A 16 -2.77 -12.30 8.65
N ALA A 17 -1.65 -11.70 9.06
CA ALA A 17 -1.27 -11.56 10.46
C ALA A 17 -1.90 -10.33 11.12
N THR A 18 -2.33 -9.34 10.32
CA THR A 18 -2.86 -8.08 10.85
C THR A 18 -4.24 -8.29 11.50
N PRO A 19 -4.43 -7.91 12.77
CA PRO A 19 -5.70 -8.10 13.48
C PRO A 19 -6.86 -7.35 12.83
N GLN A 20 -8.06 -7.92 12.92
CA GLN A 20 -9.32 -7.22 12.65
C GLN A 20 -10.17 -7.20 13.94
N PRO A 21 -10.54 -6.02 14.48
CA PRO A 21 -10.27 -4.68 13.94
C PRO A 21 -8.79 -4.29 14.09
N LEU A 22 -8.34 -3.43 13.18
CA LEU A 22 -6.96 -2.96 13.01
C LEU A 22 -6.42 -2.07 14.15
N GLY A 23 -7.01 -2.14 15.35
CA GLY A 23 -6.77 -1.22 16.46
C GLY A 23 -7.72 -0.03 16.46
N LYS A 24 -7.71 0.72 17.57
CA LYS A 24 -8.52 1.93 17.74
C LYS A 24 -7.63 3.16 17.59
N PRO A 25 -8.01 4.16 16.77
CA PRO A 25 -7.26 5.40 16.68
C PRO A 25 -7.25 6.12 18.03
N ASN A 26 -6.11 6.72 18.39
CA ASN A 26 -5.98 7.52 19.60
C ASN A 26 -6.96 8.69 19.57
N PRO A 27 -7.90 8.81 20.54
CA PRO A 27 -8.88 9.88 20.58
C PRO A 27 -8.26 11.27 20.80
N PHE A 28 -7.07 11.32 21.38
CA PHE A 28 -6.32 12.56 21.60
C PHE A 28 -5.31 12.85 20.48
N GLY A 29 -5.26 12.01 19.45
CA GLY A 29 -4.38 12.22 18.29
C GLY A 29 -4.84 13.42 17.45
N PRO A 30 -3.92 14.21 16.87
CA PRO A 30 -4.28 15.42 16.13
C PRO A 30 -5.16 15.15 14.89
N ALA A 31 -5.12 13.94 14.35
CA ALA A 31 -5.88 13.50 13.19
C ALA A 31 -7.17 12.72 13.54
N HIS A 32 -7.51 12.57 14.82
CA HIS A 32 -8.70 11.84 15.26
C HIS A 32 -9.98 12.39 14.62
N GLY A 33 -10.77 11.50 13.99
CA GLY A 33 -12.00 11.84 13.26
C GLY A 33 -11.79 12.66 11.98
N LYS A 34 -10.53 12.95 11.58
CA LYS A 34 -10.21 13.83 10.44
C LYS A 34 -9.59 13.08 9.26
N ARG A 35 -8.84 12.01 9.51
CA ARG A 35 -8.11 11.29 8.45
C ARG A 35 -8.32 9.79 8.53
N LYS A 36 -8.42 9.18 7.35
CA LYS A 36 -8.48 7.74 7.16
C LYS A 36 -7.44 7.34 6.14
N ALA A 37 -6.70 6.27 6.42
CA ALA A 37 -5.63 5.78 5.56
C ALA A 37 -5.79 4.28 5.32
N ALA A 38 -5.39 3.82 4.15
CA ALA A 38 -5.23 2.42 3.82
C ALA A 38 -3.76 2.15 3.52
N LEU A 39 -3.11 1.35 4.35
CA LEU A 39 -1.75 0.91 4.07
C LEU A 39 -1.79 -0.06 2.89
N TYR A 40 -1.23 0.36 1.76
CA TYR A 40 -0.94 -0.56 0.67
C TYR A 40 0.26 -1.39 1.09
N ALA A 41 0.00 -2.66 1.40
CA ALA A 41 0.98 -3.50 2.06
C ALA A 41 2.21 -3.77 1.21
N THR A 42 2.18 -3.54 -0.12
CA THR A 42 3.27 -3.85 -1.07
C THR A 42 3.69 -5.33 -1.05
N CYS A 43 4.45 -5.79 -2.05
CA CYS A 43 4.99 -7.15 -2.00
C CYS A 43 6.08 -7.29 -0.93
N LEU A 44 6.90 -6.26 -0.72
CA LEU A 44 8.00 -6.28 0.24
C LEU A 44 7.47 -6.37 1.68
N VAL A 45 6.60 -5.44 2.08
CA VAL A 45 6.08 -5.43 3.45
C VAL A 45 5.10 -6.59 3.67
N ASN A 46 4.32 -7.02 2.66
CA ASN A 46 3.42 -8.16 2.86
C ASN A 46 4.14 -9.49 3.09
N TYR A 47 5.21 -9.78 2.36
CA TYR A 47 5.84 -11.10 2.37
C TYR A 47 7.20 -11.16 3.09
N ASN A 48 7.95 -10.05 3.15
CA ASN A 48 9.35 -10.07 3.60
C ASN A 48 9.56 -9.25 4.88
N LEU A 49 8.95 -8.06 4.98
CA LEU A 49 9.16 -7.12 6.08
C LEU A 49 7.84 -6.66 6.75
N PRO A 50 7.00 -7.58 7.27
CA PRO A 50 5.71 -7.24 7.88
C PRO A 50 5.83 -6.32 9.10
N SER A 51 6.98 -6.30 9.78
CA SER A 51 7.25 -5.40 10.90
C SER A 51 7.16 -3.92 10.52
N ILE A 52 7.48 -3.55 9.27
CA ILE A 52 7.33 -2.19 8.76
C ILE A 52 5.86 -1.81 8.70
N GLY A 53 5.01 -2.72 8.22
CA GLY A 53 3.56 -2.50 8.14
C GLY A 53 2.94 -2.30 9.52
N GLU A 54 3.37 -3.10 10.50
CA GLU A 54 2.93 -2.97 11.88
C GLU A 54 3.40 -1.65 12.50
N ALA A 55 4.67 -1.26 12.31
CA ALA A 55 5.18 0.01 12.79
C ALA A 55 4.41 1.21 12.20
N ALA A 56 4.18 1.21 10.88
CA ALA A 56 3.41 2.25 10.21
C ALA A 56 1.97 2.33 10.74
N ARG A 57 1.32 1.17 10.94
CA ARG A 57 -0.02 1.10 11.53
C ARG A 57 -0.06 1.73 12.92
N GLN A 58 0.89 1.40 13.79
CA GLN A 58 0.95 1.92 15.16
C GLN A 58 1.17 3.43 15.19
N VAL A 59 2.09 3.96 14.36
CA VAL A 59 2.33 5.40 14.26
C VAL A 59 1.06 6.14 13.83
N LEU A 60 0.37 5.66 12.79
CA LEU A 60 -0.86 6.27 12.29
C LEU A 60 -1.99 6.25 13.33
N LEU A 61 -2.18 5.11 14.03
CA LEU A 61 -3.16 5.01 15.11
C LEU A 61 -2.85 5.97 16.26
N GLN A 62 -1.57 6.12 16.63
CA GLN A 62 -1.16 7.05 17.69
C GLN A 62 -1.47 8.51 17.33
N GLN A 63 -1.42 8.85 16.04
CA GLN A 63 -1.82 10.16 15.52
C GLN A 63 -3.35 10.34 15.40
N GLY A 64 -4.13 9.30 15.67
CA GLY A 64 -5.60 9.31 15.59
C GLY A 64 -6.16 8.96 14.20
N VAL A 65 -5.34 8.45 13.27
CA VAL A 65 -5.79 8.07 11.93
C VAL A 65 -6.55 6.74 11.96
N GLU A 66 -7.70 6.65 11.30
CA GLU A 66 -8.37 5.36 11.05
C GLU A 66 -7.59 4.58 9.99
N VAL A 67 -7.07 3.41 10.32
CA VAL A 67 -6.22 2.61 9.42
C VAL A 67 -6.96 1.38 8.88
N SER A 68 -6.90 1.17 7.56
CA SER A 68 -7.14 -0.12 6.91
C SER A 68 -5.83 -0.66 6.29
N VAL A 69 -5.83 -1.92 5.85
CA VAL A 69 -4.73 -2.51 5.07
C VAL A 69 -5.32 -3.11 3.80
N ALA A 70 -4.65 -2.91 2.66
CA ALA A 70 -5.04 -3.47 1.38
C ALA A 70 -3.83 -4.03 0.62
N TYR A 71 -4.01 -5.17 -0.04
CA TYR A 71 -3.00 -5.74 -0.94
C TYR A 71 -3.66 -6.54 -2.08
N PRO A 72 -4.22 -5.85 -3.09
CA PRO A 72 -4.80 -6.49 -4.28
C PRO A 72 -3.75 -7.12 -5.22
N GLY A 73 -2.48 -6.72 -5.12
CA GLY A 73 -1.42 -7.26 -5.96
C GLY A 73 -0.12 -6.47 -5.85
N CYS A 74 0.90 -6.88 -6.63
CA CYS A 74 2.17 -6.16 -6.75
C CYS A 74 2.02 -4.91 -7.65
N CYS A 75 2.87 -3.90 -7.43
CA CYS A 75 2.89 -2.69 -8.26
C CYS A 75 3.51 -2.90 -9.67
N GLY A 76 4.21 -4.02 -9.88
CA GLY A 76 4.82 -4.34 -11.17
C GLY A 76 6.21 -3.74 -11.42
N MET A 77 6.87 -3.14 -10.40
CA MET A 77 8.20 -2.55 -10.58
C MET A 77 9.24 -3.51 -11.21
N PRO A 78 9.36 -4.79 -10.78
CA PRO A 78 10.33 -5.69 -11.41
C PRO A 78 10.06 -5.92 -12.90
N GLN A 79 8.78 -5.96 -13.30
CA GLN A 79 8.38 -6.08 -14.70
C GLN A 79 8.71 -4.80 -15.48
N LEU A 80 8.56 -3.62 -14.87
CA LEU A 80 8.94 -2.35 -15.47
C LEU A 80 10.46 -2.32 -15.72
N GLU A 81 11.25 -2.68 -14.72
CA GLU A 81 12.72 -2.73 -14.81
C GLU A 81 13.22 -3.73 -15.87
N SER A 82 12.48 -4.82 -16.12
CA SER A 82 12.78 -5.78 -17.18
C SER A 82 12.20 -5.40 -18.56
N GLY A 83 11.47 -4.30 -18.67
CA GLY A 83 10.83 -3.85 -19.92
C GLY A 83 9.54 -4.58 -20.30
N ASP A 84 8.95 -5.36 -19.40
CA ASP A 84 7.66 -6.03 -19.63
C ASP A 84 6.49 -5.08 -19.32
N ILE A 85 6.30 -4.12 -20.23
CA ILE A 85 5.31 -3.05 -20.10
C ILE A 85 3.87 -3.59 -20.12
N ALA A 86 3.62 -4.67 -20.86
CA ALA A 86 2.30 -5.28 -20.95
C ALA A 86 1.84 -5.83 -19.59
N SER A 87 2.73 -6.52 -18.86
CA SER A 87 2.44 -7.00 -17.51
C SER A 87 2.23 -5.86 -16.52
N VAL A 88 3.00 -4.76 -16.63
CA VAL A 88 2.82 -3.57 -15.79
C VAL A 88 1.45 -2.94 -16.01
N ALA A 89 1.04 -2.75 -17.27
CA ALA A 89 -0.27 -2.20 -17.61
C ALA A 89 -1.41 -3.06 -17.07
N ALA A 90 -1.33 -4.39 -17.22
CA ALA A 90 -2.32 -5.31 -16.68
C ALA A 90 -2.40 -5.25 -15.15
N ALA A 91 -1.26 -5.20 -14.46
CA ALA A 91 -1.21 -5.05 -13.01
C ALA A 91 -1.81 -3.71 -12.56
N ALA A 92 -1.47 -2.61 -13.21
CA ALA A 92 -1.99 -1.28 -12.93
C ALA A 92 -3.52 -1.22 -13.06
N ILE A 93 -4.10 -1.76 -14.13
CA ILE A 93 -5.56 -1.81 -14.35
C ILE A 93 -6.25 -2.59 -13.22
N ARG A 94 -5.75 -3.78 -12.90
CA ARG A 94 -6.36 -4.63 -11.88
C ARG A 94 -6.28 -3.98 -10.49
N VAL A 95 -5.08 -3.57 -10.08
CA VAL A 95 -4.85 -3.02 -8.74
C VAL A 95 -5.57 -1.69 -8.55
N SER A 96 -5.52 -0.81 -9.56
CA SER A 96 -6.24 0.48 -9.48
C SER A 96 -7.75 0.29 -9.33
N ARG A 97 -8.34 -0.65 -10.07
CA ARG A 97 -9.77 -0.98 -9.95
C ARG A 97 -10.13 -1.46 -8.53
N GLU A 98 -9.37 -2.38 -7.97
CA GLU A 98 -9.65 -2.92 -6.64
C GLU A 98 -9.49 -1.86 -5.54
N LEU A 99 -8.53 -0.95 -5.68
CA LEU A 99 -8.33 0.14 -4.72
C LEU A 99 -9.39 1.25 -4.82
N GLN A 100 -10.26 1.27 -5.83
CA GLN A 100 -11.34 2.27 -5.88
C GLN A 100 -12.26 2.17 -4.66
N GLN A 101 -12.59 0.96 -4.20
CA GLN A 101 -13.43 0.76 -3.00
C GLN A 101 -12.78 1.35 -1.75
N VAL A 102 -11.45 1.31 -1.67
CA VAL A 102 -10.68 1.93 -0.59
C VAL A 102 -10.85 3.45 -0.63
N ILE A 103 -10.68 4.05 -1.81
CA ILE A 103 -10.83 5.50 -2.01
C ILE A 103 -12.28 5.93 -1.73
N ASP A 104 -13.27 5.18 -2.19
CA ASP A 104 -14.70 5.43 -1.98
C ASP A 104 -15.08 5.41 -0.50
N SER A 105 -14.35 4.64 0.32
CA SER A 105 -14.49 4.64 1.78
C SER A 105 -13.87 5.86 2.48
N GLY A 106 -13.41 6.86 1.71
CA GLY A 106 -12.79 8.10 2.18
C GLY A 106 -11.35 7.93 2.66
N ARG A 107 -10.64 6.88 2.20
CA ARG A 107 -9.28 6.57 2.64
C ARG A 107 -8.25 6.99 1.60
N THR A 108 -7.19 7.64 2.07
CA THR A 108 -5.96 7.84 1.30
C THR A 108 -5.15 6.54 1.28
N VAL A 109 -4.68 6.11 0.12
CA VAL A 109 -3.79 4.95 -0.01
C VAL A 109 -2.37 5.39 0.37
N VAL A 110 -1.73 4.68 1.29
CA VAL A 110 -0.36 4.96 1.74
C VAL A 110 0.54 3.80 1.33
N ALA A 111 1.48 4.07 0.41
CA ALA A 111 2.41 3.05 -0.08
C ALA A 111 3.66 2.97 0.81
N LEU A 112 3.91 1.81 1.41
CA LEU A 112 5.01 1.62 2.36
C LEU A 112 6.37 1.31 1.72
N THR A 113 6.47 1.36 0.40
CA THR A 113 7.72 1.10 -0.33
C THR A 113 7.86 2.13 -1.44
N PRO A 114 9.00 2.86 -1.54
CA PRO A 114 9.15 3.95 -2.50
C PRO A 114 8.88 3.56 -3.94
N SER A 115 9.32 2.36 -4.36
CA SER A 115 9.03 1.88 -5.72
C SER A 115 7.54 1.71 -5.97
N CYS A 116 6.76 1.23 -4.99
CA CYS A 116 5.30 1.16 -5.12
C CYS A 116 4.67 2.55 -5.20
N ALA A 117 5.14 3.50 -4.39
CA ALA A 117 4.66 4.88 -4.44
C ALA A 117 4.90 5.54 -5.81
N LEU A 118 6.12 5.38 -6.35
CA LEU A 118 6.49 5.84 -7.68
C LEU A 118 5.56 5.25 -8.76
N MET A 119 5.34 3.93 -8.71
CA MET A 119 4.46 3.26 -9.68
C MET A 119 3.05 3.83 -9.64
N LEU A 120 2.44 3.91 -8.45
CA LEU A 120 1.05 4.35 -8.30
C LEU A 120 0.86 5.82 -8.66
N LYS A 121 1.81 6.69 -8.30
CA LYS A 121 1.68 8.15 -8.45
C LYS A 121 2.13 8.67 -9.82
N LEU A 122 3.11 8.04 -10.47
CA LEU A 122 3.76 8.59 -11.66
C LEU A 122 3.77 7.60 -12.82
N GLU A 123 4.35 6.39 -12.65
CA GLU A 123 4.56 5.48 -13.79
C GLU A 123 3.24 4.95 -14.36
N TRP A 124 2.29 4.55 -13.51
CA TRP A 124 0.99 4.07 -13.99
C TRP A 124 0.20 5.15 -14.73
N PRO A 125 0.08 6.40 -14.22
CA PRO A 125 -0.54 7.48 -14.98
C PRO A 125 0.16 7.80 -16.31
N LEU A 126 1.49 7.68 -16.40
CA LEU A 126 2.22 7.87 -17.64
C LEU A 126 1.94 6.74 -18.65
N LEU A 127 1.88 5.50 -18.16
CA LEU A 127 1.62 4.33 -19.00
C LEU A 127 0.17 4.22 -19.46
N LEU A 128 -0.78 4.62 -18.60
CA LEU A 128 -2.22 4.51 -18.82
C LEU A 128 -2.90 5.88 -18.65
N PRO A 129 -2.57 6.86 -19.50
CA PRO A 129 -3.00 8.24 -19.34
C PRO A 129 -4.49 8.45 -19.53
N ASP A 130 -5.23 7.48 -20.07
CA ASP A 130 -6.69 7.60 -20.25
C ASP A 130 -7.49 6.76 -19.25
N ASN A 131 -6.81 6.01 -18.37
CA ASN A 131 -7.49 5.18 -17.38
C ASN A 131 -7.92 6.03 -16.15
N PRO A 132 -9.23 6.17 -15.88
CA PRO A 132 -9.72 7.00 -14.79
C PRO A 132 -9.38 6.44 -13.40
N ASP A 133 -9.38 5.11 -13.24
CA ASP A 133 -9.07 4.45 -11.96
C ASP A 133 -7.60 4.70 -11.57
N VAL A 134 -6.69 4.62 -12.54
CA VAL A 134 -5.26 4.90 -12.37
C VAL A 134 -5.04 6.36 -11.98
N LYS A 135 -5.63 7.30 -12.72
CA LYS A 135 -5.55 8.74 -12.39
C LYS A 135 -6.07 9.05 -10.99
N ARG A 136 -7.24 8.49 -10.66
CA ARG A 136 -7.88 8.70 -9.36
C ARG A 136 -7.02 8.12 -8.24
N LEU A 137 -6.47 6.92 -8.43
CA LEU A 137 -5.57 6.31 -7.46
C LEU A 137 -4.31 7.17 -7.24
N ALA A 138 -3.68 7.65 -8.31
CA ALA A 138 -2.50 8.50 -8.21
C ALA A 138 -2.76 9.76 -7.38
N ALA A 139 -3.91 10.41 -7.57
CA ALA A 139 -4.32 11.59 -6.80
C ALA A 139 -4.65 11.30 -5.33
N HIS A 140 -4.96 10.04 -4.98
CA HIS A 140 -5.31 9.61 -3.62
C HIS A 140 -4.23 8.74 -2.98
N THR A 141 -3.00 8.77 -3.51
CA THR A 141 -1.86 8.02 -2.98
C THR A 141 -0.85 8.95 -2.31
N MET A 142 -0.38 8.55 -1.13
CA MET A 142 0.72 9.17 -0.40
C MET A 142 1.80 8.13 -0.07
N ASP A 143 2.99 8.60 0.29
CA ASP A 143 4.17 7.82 0.68
C ASP A 143 4.83 8.43 1.92
#